data_AF-A0A937WQ00-F1
#
_entry.id   AF-A0A937WQ00-F1
#
_cell.length_a   1.000
_cell.length_b   1.000
_cell.length_c   1.000
_cell.angle_alpha   90.00
_cell.angle_beta   90.00
_cell.angle_gamma   90.00
#
_symmetry.space_group_name_H-M   'P 1'
#
loop_
_entity.id
_entity.type
_entity.pdbx_description
1 polymer ?
#
loop_
_entity_poly.entity_id
_entity_poly.type
_entity_poly.pdbx_seq_one_letter_code
_entity_poly.pdbx_strand_id
1 'polypeptide(L)'
;MDNYNKSSPTVTNCTFSNNSAWYSGGMYNVASSPTVTNCILWGDSESEIYNLSSTPTVTYCDVQGGYTGTGTINADPKFTNPDAGDFTLQYNSPCINAGKNPYTYDETSNHDFGWKEDMGAYEYRGVRVSKSVSGTGEILFGGQVRAKVNVTTLGTLSAIDITVHPGETHSNAPASFRRAS
;
A
#
# COMPACT_ATOMS: atom_id res chain seq x y z
N MET A 1 8.78 -15.01 -7.31
CA MET A 1 8.12 -15.21 -8.62
C MET A 1 9.18 -15.37 -9.68
N ASP A 2 9.13 -16.42 -10.50
CA ASP A 2 10.13 -16.67 -11.53
C ASP A 2 9.56 -16.47 -12.94
N ASN A 3 10.23 -15.63 -13.73
CA ASN A 3 9.86 -15.28 -15.10
C ASN A 3 10.98 -15.72 -16.04
N TYR A 4 10.70 -16.70 -16.92
CA TYR A 4 11.71 -17.35 -17.76
C TYR A 4 11.24 -17.48 -19.21
N ASN A 5 12.17 -17.59 -20.17
CA ASN A 5 11.91 -17.82 -21.60
C ASN A 5 11.03 -16.75 -22.29
N LYS A 6 11.44 -15.47 -22.28
CA LYS A 6 10.74 -14.38 -22.98
C LYS A 6 9.31 -14.16 -22.49
N SER A 7 9.11 -14.31 -21.18
CA SER A 7 7.83 -14.01 -20.55
C SER A 7 7.68 -12.50 -20.28
N SER A 8 6.45 -12.00 -20.38
CA SER A 8 6.11 -10.60 -20.09
C SER A 8 4.81 -10.50 -19.28
N PRO A 9 4.74 -11.10 -18.06
CA PRO A 9 3.54 -11.02 -17.25
C PRO A 9 3.29 -9.59 -16.75
N THR A 10 2.02 -9.29 -16.50
CA THR A 10 1.58 -8.09 -15.80
C THR A 10 1.29 -8.44 -14.35
N VAL A 11 1.94 -7.74 -13.42
CA VAL A 11 1.80 -7.90 -11.98
C VAL A 11 1.31 -6.58 -11.42
N THR A 12 0.11 -6.59 -10.82
CA THR A 12 -0.55 -5.38 -10.32
C THR A 12 -1.14 -5.66 -8.94
N ASN A 13 -0.97 -4.72 -8.00
CA ASN A 13 -1.57 -4.79 -6.66
C ASN A 13 -1.22 -6.07 -5.90
N CYS A 14 0.06 -6.41 -5.90
CA CYS A 14 0.57 -7.61 -5.25
C CYS A 14 1.54 -7.23 -4.13
N THR A 15 1.61 -8.08 -3.11
CA THR A 15 2.63 -7.97 -2.06
C THR A 15 3.50 -9.22 -2.11
N PHE A 16 4.80 -9.01 -2.36
CA PHE A 16 5.86 -10.00 -2.19
C PHE A 16 6.59 -9.63 -0.90
N SER A 17 6.54 -10.50 0.10
CA SER A 17 7.18 -10.23 1.37
C SER A 17 7.55 -11.51 2.09
N ASN A 18 8.69 -11.49 2.77
CA ASN A 18 9.23 -12.60 3.55
C ASN A 18 9.38 -13.91 2.75
N ASN A 19 9.54 -13.82 1.43
CA ASN A 19 9.85 -14.97 0.58
C ASN A 19 11.35 -15.26 0.62
N SER A 20 11.71 -16.53 0.53
CA SER A 20 13.11 -16.94 0.47
C SER A 20 13.39 -17.80 -0.76
N ALA A 21 14.43 -17.41 -1.50
CA ALA A 21 14.95 -18.15 -2.64
C ALA A 21 16.43 -17.83 -2.87
N TRP A 22 17.09 -18.64 -3.71
CA TRP A 22 18.53 -18.56 -3.95
C TRP A 22 18.98 -17.32 -4.74
N TYR A 23 18.15 -16.84 -5.67
CA TYR A 23 18.49 -15.71 -6.54
C TYR A 23 17.72 -14.44 -6.20
N SER A 24 16.43 -14.56 -5.88
CA SER A 24 15.56 -13.45 -5.45
C SER A 24 14.30 -14.03 -4.83
N GLY A 25 14.01 -13.67 -3.58
CA GLY A 25 12.77 -14.08 -2.93
C GLY A 25 11.53 -13.43 -3.57
N GLY A 26 11.65 -12.18 -4.03
CA GLY A 26 10.55 -11.42 -4.63
C GLY A 26 10.29 -11.80 -6.08
N MET A 27 11.15 -11.34 -6.99
CA MET A 27 11.00 -11.54 -8.43
C MET A 27 12.32 -11.81 -9.15
N TYR A 28 12.44 -12.98 -9.78
CA TYR A 28 13.57 -13.38 -10.61
C TYR A 28 13.19 -13.38 -12.09
N ASN A 29 13.83 -12.53 -12.90
CA ASN A 29 13.56 -12.37 -14.33
C ASN A 29 14.75 -12.83 -15.16
N VAL A 30 14.54 -13.78 -16.08
CA VAL A 30 15.55 -14.25 -17.04
C VAL A 30 15.04 -14.13 -18.45
N ALA A 31 15.75 -13.35 -19.27
CA ALA A 31 15.38 -13.01 -20.63
C ALA A 31 13.89 -12.65 -20.77
N SER A 32 13.36 -11.88 -19.81
CA SER A 32 11.93 -11.60 -19.62
C SER A 32 11.72 -10.13 -19.25
N SER A 33 10.59 -9.53 -19.61
CA SER A 33 10.32 -8.10 -19.36
C SER A 33 8.91 -7.92 -18.80
N PRO A 34 8.66 -8.27 -17.52
CA PRO A 34 7.35 -8.07 -16.89
C PRO A 34 7.04 -6.60 -16.67
N THR A 35 5.74 -6.31 -16.52
CA THR A 35 5.25 -5.01 -16.07
C THR A 35 4.76 -5.15 -14.63
N VAL A 36 5.34 -4.40 -13.71
CA VAL A 36 5.04 -4.43 -12.27
C VAL A 36 4.51 -3.06 -11.87
N THR A 37 3.29 -3.01 -11.36
CA THR A 37 2.63 -1.75 -11.00
C THR A 37 1.94 -1.86 -9.66
N ASN A 38 2.03 -0.83 -8.81
CA ASN A 38 1.27 -0.77 -7.56
C ASN A 38 1.51 -1.97 -6.62
N CYS A 39 2.73 -2.50 -6.60
CA CYS A 39 3.11 -3.65 -5.80
C CYS A 39 4.00 -3.23 -4.63
N ILE A 40 4.01 -4.03 -3.56
CA ILE A 40 5.01 -3.96 -2.50
C ILE A 40 5.93 -5.18 -2.63
N LEU A 41 7.23 -4.95 -2.70
CA LEU A 41 8.28 -5.98 -2.62
C LEU A 41 9.17 -5.64 -1.43
N TRP A 42 9.04 -6.40 -0.35
CA TRP A 42 9.63 -6.05 0.93
C TRP A 42 10.01 -7.22 1.83
N GLY A 43 11.28 -7.28 2.22
CA GLY A 43 11.77 -8.27 3.19
C GLY A 43 11.94 -9.65 2.56
N ASP A 44 12.07 -9.72 1.24
CA ASP A 44 12.40 -10.95 0.55
C ASP A 44 13.91 -11.23 0.64
N SER A 45 14.32 -12.51 0.67
CA SER A 45 15.75 -12.85 0.74
C SER A 45 16.48 -12.49 -0.56
N GLU A 46 17.77 -12.18 -0.43
CA GLU A 46 18.65 -11.69 -1.51
C GLU A 46 18.24 -10.32 -2.06
N SER A 47 17.38 -10.27 -3.07
CA SER A 47 16.93 -9.04 -3.72
C SER A 47 15.44 -9.11 -3.99
N GLU A 48 14.77 -7.98 -3.91
CA GLU A 48 13.34 -7.84 -4.24
C GLU A 48 13.08 -8.13 -5.72
N ILE A 49 13.95 -7.63 -6.59
CA ILE A 49 13.90 -7.87 -8.04
C ILE A 49 15.31 -8.16 -8.53
N TYR A 50 15.50 -9.32 -9.15
CA TYR A 50 16.73 -9.70 -9.83
C TYR A 50 16.49 -9.91 -11.33
N ASN A 51 17.35 -9.33 -12.16
CA ASN A 51 17.21 -9.33 -13.62
C ASN A 51 18.46 -9.91 -14.29
N LEU A 52 18.29 -10.98 -15.06
CA LEU A 52 19.29 -11.54 -15.96
C LEU A 52 18.83 -11.32 -17.41
N SER A 53 19.53 -10.43 -18.14
CA SER A 53 19.15 -10.04 -19.51
C SER A 53 17.67 -9.62 -19.64
N SER A 54 17.17 -8.92 -18.64
CA SER A 54 15.76 -8.59 -18.43
C SER A 54 15.59 -7.11 -18.12
N THR A 55 14.53 -6.49 -18.61
CA THR A 55 14.25 -5.05 -18.39
C THR A 55 12.78 -4.87 -18.00
N PRO A 56 12.41 -5.17 -16.75
CA PRO A 56 11.04 -5.02 -16.30
C PRO A 56 10.66 -3.54 -16.19
N THR A 57 9.40 -3.22 -16.46
CA THR A 57 8.84 -1.89 -16.20
C THR A 57 8.24 -1.90 -14.80
N VAL A 58 8.81 -1.14 -13.87
CA VAL A 58 8.35 -1.06 -12.48
C VAL A 58 7.87 0.37 -12.22
N THR A 59 6.61 0.54 -11.82
CA THR A 59 6.04 1.88 -11.55
C THR A 59 5.10 1.85 -10.36
N TYR A 60 5.05 2.93 -9.58
CA TYR A 60 4.18 3.05 -8.41
C TYR A 60 4.32 1.87 -7.44
N CYS A 61 5.53 1.32 -7.27
CA CYS A 61 5.77 0.22 -6.34
C CYS A 61 6.53 0.70 -5.10
N ASP A 62 6.44 -0.03 -4.00
CA ASP A 62 7.38 0.10 -2.88
C ASP A 62 8.37 -1.06 -2.97
N VAL A 63 9.66 -0.77 -3.16
CA VAL A 63 10.68 -1.79 -3.37
C VAL A 63 11.81 -1.58 -2.38
N GLN A 64 12.00 -2.53 -1.47
CA GLN A 64 13.11 -2.50 -0.51
C GLN A 64 14.45 -2.43 -1.25
N GLY A 65 15.33 -1.54 -0.79
CA GLY A 65 16.62 -1.29 -1.46
C GLY A 65 16.52 -0.37 -2.69
N GLY A 66 15.29 -0.03 -3.11
CA GLY A 66 14.99 0.91 -4.18
C GLY A 66 14.97 0.27 -5.57
N TYR A 67 14.15 0.86 -6.44
CA TYR A 67 14.09 0.50 -7.85
C TYR A 67 13.72 1.72 -8.69
N THR A 68 14.35 1.88 -9.85
CA THR A 68 14.06 3.02 -10.73
C THR A 68 12.72 2.82 -11.42
N GLY A 69 11.81 3.79 -11.26
CA GLY A 69 10.47 3.72 -11.82
C GLY A 69 9.63 4.95 -11.46
N THR A 70 8.71 5.35 -12.34
CA THR A 70 7.79 6.45 -12.05
C THR A 70 6.95 6.12 -10.82
N GLY A 71 6.92 7.00 -9.82
CA GLY A 71 6.11 6.82 -8.61
C GLY A 71 6.59 5.71 -7.68
N THR A 72 7.72 5.06 -7.97
CA THR A 72 8.29 4.02 -7.11
C THR A 72 8.94 4.64 -5.88
N ILE A 73 8.71 4.04 -4.72
CA ILE A 73 9.26 4.46 -3.42
C ILE A 73 10.11 3.33 -2.81
N ASN A 74 10.83 3.66 -1.75
CA ASN A 74 11.60 2.72 -0.92
C ASN A 74 11.47 3.18 0.52
N ALA A 75 10.41 2.74 1.18
CA ALA A 75 10.13 3.09 2.56
C ALA A 75 9.49 1.90 3.27
N ASP A 76 9.66 1.78 4.59
CA ASP A 76 9.05 0.68 5.34
C ASP A 76 7.51 0.70 5.14
N PRO A 77 6.90 -0.35 4.56
CA PRO A 77 5.47 -0.41 4.26
C PRO A 77 4.59 -0.37 5.50
N LYS A 78 5.14 -0.56 6.70
CA LYS A 78 4.39 -0.61 7.96
C LYS A 78 3.25 -1.62 7.91
N PHE A 79 3.57 -2.87 7.57
CA PHE A 79 2.59 -3.97 7.68
C PHE A 79 2.11 -4.15 9.13
N THR A 80 0.86 -4.55 9.32
CA THR A 80 0.25 -4.75 10.64
C THR A 80 0.91 -5.90 11.39
N ASN A 81 1.06 -7.07 10.77
CA ASN A 81 1.72 -8.23 11.38
C ASN A 81 2.23 -9.21 10.30
N PRO A 82 3.35 -8.89 9.62
CA PRO A 82 3.85 -9.68 8.50
C PRO A 82 4.31 -11.09 8.92
N ASP A 83 4.76 -11.27 10.16
CA ASP A 83 5.16 -12.59 10.70
C ASP A 83 3.98 -13.56 10.84
N ALA A 84 2.76 -13.02 11.00
CA ALA A 84 1.52 -13.78 10.99
C ALA A 84 0.84 -13.83 9.60
N GLY A 85 1.48 -13.27 8.57
CA GLY A 85 0.93 -13.17 7.22
C GLY A 85 -0.14 -12.06 7.05
N ASP A 86 -0.25 -11.14 8.01
CA ASP A 86 -1.12 -9.97 7.89
C ASP A 86 -0.33 -8.79 7.29
N PHE A 87 -0.47 -8.67 5.97
CA PHE A 87 0.15 -7.62 5.16
C PHE A 87 -0.76 -6.42 4.93
N THR A 88 -1.79 -6.23 5.78
CA THR A 88 -2.52 -4.95 5.79
C THR A 88 -1.61 -3.81 6.26
N LEU A 89 -1.89 -2.59 5.83
CA LEU A 89 -1.08 -1.42 6.16
C LEU A 89 -1.50 -0.82 7.50
N GLN A 90 -0.52 -0.36 8.29
CA GLN A 90 -0.77 0.51 9.44
C GLN A 90 -1.10 1.93 8.99
N TYR A 91 -1.77 2.68 9.86
CA TYR A 91 -2.33 4.01 9.58
C TYR A 91 -1.33 5.08 9.11
N ASN A 92 -0.02 4.87 9.31
CA ASN A 92 1.06 5.77 8.93
C ASN A 92 1.97 5.18 7.86
N SER A 93 1.48 4.19 7.12
CA SER A 93 2.22 3.57 6.02
C SER A 93 2.48 4.57 4.88
N PRO A 94 3.69 4.57 4.29
CA PRO A 94 4.01 5.36 3.11
C PRO A 94 3.33 4.82 1.84
N CYS A 95 2.81 3.59 1.87
CA CYS A 95 2.10 2.96 0.76
C CYS A 95 0.66 3.49 0.61
N ILE A 96 0.13 4.21 1.61
CA ILE A 96 -1.23 4.73 1.59
C ILE A 96 -1.32 5.95 0.66
N ASN A 97 -2.29 5.95 -0.26
CA ASN A 97 -2.49 6.94 -1.32
C ASN A 97 -1.28 7.17 -2.24
N ALA A 98 -0.41 6.17 -2.35
CA ALA A 98 0.84 6.28 -3.11
C ALA A 98 0.77 5.59 -4.47
N GLY A 99 -0.31 4.87 -4.76
CA GLY A 99 -0.52 4.10 -5.96
C GLY A 99 -0.78 4.91 -7.23
N LYS A 100 -0.94 4.18 -8.34
CA LYS A 100 -0.99 4.76 -9.69
C LYS A 100 -2.27 5.55 -9.94
N ASN A 101 -3.42 4.95 -9.68
CA ASN A 101 -4.70 5.54 -10.08
C ASN A 101 -5.29 6.37 -8.94
N PRO A 102 -5.84 7.56 -9.23
CA PRO A 102 -6.76 8.20 -8.32
C PRO A 102 -8.01 7.32 -8.15
N TYR A 103 -8.65 7.36 -6.99
CA TYR A 103 -9.96 6.76 -6.82
C TYR A 103 -10.97 7.49 -7.71
N THR A 104 -11.60 6.78 -8.65
CA THR A 104 -12.59 7.34 -9.59
C THR A 104 -14.03 6.93 -9.27
N TYR A 105 -14.27 6.13 -8.22
CA TYR A 105 -15.60 5.64 -7.87
C TYR A 105 -16.19 6.35 -6.66
N ASP A 106 -17.43 6.76 -6.84
CA ASP A 106 -18.23 7.54 -5.91
C ASP A 106 -19.55 6.80 -5.65
N GLU A 107 -19.73 6.20 -4.47
CA GLU A 107 -21.05 5.75 -4.01
C GLU A 107 -21.76 6.78 -3.09
N THR A 108 -21.14 7.92 -2.72
CA THR A 108 -21.69 8.84 -1.68
C THR A 108 -21.53 10.35 -1.92
N SER A 109 -21.03 10.76 -3.07
CA SER A 109 -20.70 12.12 -3.50
C SER A 109 -19.85 12.93 -2.52
N ASN A 110 -18.91 12.27 -1.82
CA ASN A 110 -18.12 12.91 -0.77
C ASN A 110 -16.64 12.46 -0.68
N HIS A 111 -16.00 12.12 -1.80
CA HIS A 111 -14.55 11.98 -1.83
C HIS A 111 -13.90 13.15 -2.56
N ASP A 112 -13.14 13.94 -1.79
CA ASP A 112 -12.27 15.01 -2.24
C ASP A 112 -11.35 14.51 -3.37
N PHE A 113 -11.14 15.29 -4.44
CA PHE A 113 -10.53 14.87 -5.71
C PHE A 113 -9.00 14.56 -5.66
N GLY A 114 -8.48 14.01 -4.56
CA GLY A 114 -7.04 13.84 -4.30
C GLY A 114 -6.56 12.49 -3.76
N TRP A 115 -7.45 11.53 -3.50
CA TRP A 115 -7.08 10.21 -2.97
C TRP A 115 -6.67 9.25 -4.10
N LYS A 116 -5.67 8.40 -3.87
CA LYS A 116 -5.16 7.41 -4.82
C LYS A 116 -5.23 6.01 -4.21
N GLU A 117 -5.25 4.99 -5.05
CA GLU A 117 -5.07 3.59 -4.62
C GLU A 117 -3.84 3.44 -3.71
N ASP A 118 -3.91 2.52 -2.76
CA ASP A 118 -2.73 2.16 -1.95
C ASP A 118 -1.85 1.19 -2.74
N MET A 119 -0.55 1.18 -2.43
CA MET A 119 0.35 0.15 -2.98
C MET A 119 0.12 -1.19 -2.28
N GLY A 120 0.22 -2.29 -3.05
CA GLY A 120 0.20 -3.65 -2.53
C GLY A 120 -1.15 -4.36 -2.67
N ALA A 121 -1.29 -5.50 -1.98
CA ALA A 121 -2.45 -6.38 -2.09
C ALA A 121 -3.68 -5.93 -1.31
N TYR A 122 -3.52 -5.03 -0.34
CA TYR A 122 -4.57 -4.61 0.58
C TYR A 122 -4.65 -3.09 0.67
N GLU A 123 -5.84 -2.56 0.40
CA GLU A 123 -6.18 -1.18 0.72
C GLU A 123 -6.28 -1.00 2.24
N TYR A 124 -5.76 0.12 2.72
CA TYR A 124 -5.91 0.53 4.10
C TYR A 124 -7.37 0.85 4.40
N ARG A 125 -7.95 0.10 5.32
CA ARG A 125 -9.40 0.15 5.61
C ARG A 125 -9.79 1.15 6.69
N GLY A 126 -8.85 1.99 7.13
CA GLY A 126 -9.04 2.91 8.25
C GLY A 126 -8.90 2.21 9.61
N VAL A 127 -8.29 2.92 10.56
CA VAL A 127 -8.28 2.59 11.99
C VAL A 127 -9.07 3.67 12.72
N ARG A 128 -9.94 3.29 13.65
CA ARG A 128 -10.53 4.26 14.59
C ARG A 128 -9.44 4.77 15.52
N VAL A 129 -9.07 6.03 15.39
CA VAL A 129 -8.10 6.68 16.26
C VAL A 129 -8.83 7.58 17.24
N SER A 130 -8.79 7.24 18.53
CA SER A 130 -9.27 8.09 19.61
C SER A 130 -8.11 8.90 20.18
N LYS A 131 -8.21 10.24 20.17
CA LYS A 131 -7.20 11.13 20.78
C LYS A 131 -7.86 12.05 21.79
N SER A 132 -7.28 12.16 22.98
CA SER A 132 -7.70 13.16 23.98
C SER A 132 -7.36 14.57 23.48
N VAL A 133 -8.34 15.48 23.53
CA VAL A 133 -8.18 16.88 23.12
C VAL A 133 -8.04 17.74 24.38
N SER A 134 -6.89 18.38 24.58
CA SER A 134 -6.59 19.20 25.76
C SER A 134 -6.53 20.71 25.46
N GLY A 135 -7.45 21.22 24.65
CA GLY A 135 -7.55 22.63 24.27
C GLY A 135 -7.72 22.87 22.77
N THR A 136 -7.72 24.14 22.37
CA THR A 136 -7.82 24.55 20.96
C THR A 136 -6.52 24.24 20.20
N GLY A 137 -6.60 23.53 19.08
CA GLY A 137 -5.44 23.25 18.24
C GLY A 137 -5.77 22.35 17.04
N GLU A 138 -4.86 22.30 16.05
CA GLU A 138 -4.93 21.33 14.97
C GLU A 138 -4.43 19.97 15.47
N ILE A 139 -5.22 18.91 15.22
CA ILE A 139 -4.82 17.55 15.55
C ILE A 139 -4.62 16.78 14.26
N LEU A 140 -3.38 16.36 14.05
CA LEU A 140 -3.03 15.44 12.97
C LEU A 140 -3.37 14.00 13.38
N PHE A 141 -4.16 13.34 12.54
CA PHE A 141 -4.41 11.90 12.63
C PHE A 141 -3.57 11.23 11.55
N GLY A 142 -2.41 10.70 11.93
CA GLY A 142 -1.55 9.92 11.03
C GLY A 142 -0.93 10.68 9.85
N GLY A 143 -0.91 12.01 9.85
CA GLY A 143 -0.27 12.82 8.81
C GLY A 143 -1.06 12.96 7.50
N GLN A 144 -2.10 12.16 7.29
CA GLN A 144 -2.93 12.18 6.06
C GLN A 144 -4.40 12.55 6.32
N VAL A 145 -4.89 12.47 7.56
CA VAL A 145 -6.23 12.93 7.94
C VAL A 145 -6.13 14.21 8.76
N ARG A 146 -6.62 15.32 8.20
CA ARG A 146 -6.78 16.60 8.89
C ARG A 146 -8.20 16.72 9.43
N ALA A 147 -8.37 16.63 10.74
CA ALA A 147 -9.63 16.96 11.39
C ALA A 147 -9.48 18.30 12.11
N LYS A 148 -10.33 19.26 11.76
CA LYS A 148 -10.43 20.54 12.46
C LYS A 148 -11.49 20.43 13.54
N VAL A 149 -11.05 20.53 14.79
CA VAL A 149 -11.92 20.53 15.96
C VAL A 149 -12.04 21.97 16.45
N ASN A 150 -13.26 22.52 16.45
CA ASN A 150 -13.53 23.86 16.95
C ASN A 150 -14.43 23.79 18.18
N VAL A 151 -13.85 23.96 19.37
CA VAL A 151 -14.59 24.02 20.63
C VAL A 151 -14.95 25.48 20.90
N THR A 152 -16.18 25.88 20.58
CA THR A 152 -16.64 27.28 20.63
C THR A 152 -17.29 27.68 21.96
N THR A 153 -17.39 26.75 22.92
CA THR A 153 -17.94 26.98 24.27
C THR A 153 -17.21 26.13 25.29
N LEU A 154 -16.98 26.65 26.51
CA LEU A 154 -16.33 25.89 27.59
C LEU A 154 -17.23 24.73 28.03
N GLY A 155 -16.75 23.50 27.80
CA GLY A 155 -17.39 22.26 28.22
C GLY A 155 -16.39 21.10 28.14
N THR A 156 -16.78 19.93 28.63
CA THR A 156 -15.95 18.71 28.52
C THR A 156 -16.26 18.01 27.20
N LEU A 157 -15.34 18.10 26.23
CA LEU A 157 -15.38 17.25 25.05
C LEU A 157 -14.94 15.83 25.46
N SER A 158 -15.88 14.90 25.60
CA SER A 158 -15.62 13.55 26.12
C SER A 158 -15.01 12.60 25.09
N ALA A 159 -15.33 12.77 23.80
CA ALA A 159 -14.74 12.01 22.70
C ALA A 159 -14.93 12.73 21.35
N ILE A 160 -14.06 12.43 20.39
CA ILE A 160 -14.25 12.71 18.98
C ILE A 160 -14.10 11.38 18.25
N ASP A 161 -15.17 10.91 17.62
CA ASP A 161 -15.15 9.75 16.75
C ASP A 161 -15.06 10.20 15.29
N ILE A 162 -13.88 10.04 14.70
CA ILE A 162 -13.67 10.22 13.27
C ILE A 162 -13.69 8.84 12.62
N THR A 163 -14.69 8.60 11.78
CA THR A 163 -14.72 7.43 10.91
C THR A 163 -14.09 7.84 9.58
N VAL A 164 -12.85 7.42 9.36
CA VAL A 164 -12.27 7.42 8.02
C VAL A 164 -12.96 6.28 7.27
N HIS A 165 -13.52 6.57 6.10
CA HIS A 165 -14.45 5.68 5.41
C HIS A 165 -13.90 4.24 5.30
N PRO A 166 -14.76 3.23 5.53
CA PRO A 166 -14.38 1.83 5.48
C PRO A 166 -14.12 1.43 4.02
N GLY A 167 -12.94 0.85 3.78
CA GLY A 167 -12.50 0.49 2.43
C GLY A 167 -13.47 -0.40 1.66
N GLU A 168 -13.56 -0.14 0.36
CA GLU A 168 -14.04 -1.11 -0.63
C GLU A 168 -12.90 -2.05 -1.04
N THR A 169 -13.26 -3.23 -1.54
CA THR A 169 -12.33 -4.14 -2.19
C THR A 169 -11.77 -3.52 -3.46
N HIS A 170 -10.46 -3.66 -3.71
CA HIS A 170 -9.84 -3.25 -4.96
C HIS A 170 -10.55 -3.92 -6.15
N SER A 171 -11.27 -3.14 -6.97
CA SER A 171 -12.12 -3.63 -8.06
C SER A 171 -11.37 -4.45 -9.11
N ASN A 172 -10.04 -4.27 -9.21
CA ASN A 172 -9.16 -4.99 -10.12
C ASN A 172 -8.28 -6.10 -9.50
N ALA A 173 -8.46 -6.45 -8.21
CA ALA A 173 -7.71 -7.58 -7.64
C ALA A 173 -8.21 -8.91 -8.26
N PRO A 174 -7.36 -9.73 -8.92
CA PRO A 174 -7.82 -10.98 -9.51
C PRO A 174 -8.35 -11.92 -8.43
N ALA A 175 -9.55 -12.48 -8.64
CA ALA A 175 -10.21 -13.40 -7.72
C ALA A 175 -9.40 -14.69 -7.42
N SER A 176 -8.36 -14.98 -8.22
CA SER A 176 -7.69 -16.28 -8.29
C SER A 176 -6.41 -16.44 -7.44
N PHE A 177 -6.01 -15.46 -6.63
CA PHE A 177 -4.94 -15.66 -5.63
C PHE A 177 -5.49 -15.62 -4.20
N ARG A 178 -6.52 -16.45 -3.93
CA ARG A 178 -6.80 -16.93 -2.58
C ARG A 178 -6.11 -18.29 -2.43
N ARG A 179 -5.36 -18.48 -1.35
CA ARG A 179 -4.79 -19.77 -1.00
C ARG A 179 -5.93 -20.80 -0.97
N ALA A 180 -5.78 -21.91 -1.69
CA ALA A 180 -6.61 -23.09 -1.45
C ALA A 180 -6.39 -23.51 0.01
N SER A 181 -7.51 -23.80 0.70
CA SER A 181 -7.54 -24.34 2.07
C SER A 181 -6.55 -25.47 2.26
#